data_AF-A0A7S4IT80-F1
#
_entry.id   AF-A0A7S4IT80-F1
#
_cell.length_a   1.000
_cell.length_b   1.000
_cell.length_c   1.000
_cell.angle_alpha   90.00
_cell.angle_beta   90.00
_cell.angle_gamma   90.00
#
_symmetry.space_group_name_H-M   'P 1'
#
loop_
_entity.id
_entity.type
_entity.pdbx_description
1 polymer ?
#
loop_
_entity_poly.entity_id
_entity_poly.type
_entity_poly.pdbx_seq_one_letter_code
_entity_poly.pdbx_strand_id
1 'polypeptide(L)'
;FYPEKPSSSTVLHIEGRVFSFPGHIAIRGIPGGPTWKWNQHNHSIEVYLLSHKCQVSFSKLFTRKSPNTPRNEKPPKHKLWKFNVHFANTGIDITVLWCERGEAFTHEKFPDACAGRNYFPDWFNNEIEPVTSIEELSFLKEFVTESVCEELWGADPHAS
;
A
#
# COMPACT_ATOMS: atom_id res chain seq x y z
N PHE A 1 -5.06 3.13 23.76
CA PHE A 1 -3.94 2.23 23.43
C PHE A 1 -3.47 2.57 22.03
N TYR A 2 -2.30 3.19 21.88
CA TYR A 2 -1.65 3.27 20.57
C TYR A 2 -0.85 1.98 20.41
N PRO A 3 -1.07 1.19 19.35
CA PRO A 3 -0.25 0.01 19.11
C PRO A 3 1.22 0.45 19.02
N GLU A 4 2.11 -0.34 19.62
CA GLU A 4 3.56 -0.11 19.54
C GLU A 4 3.98 0.03 18.07
N LYS A 5 4.84 1.01 17.78
CA LYS A 5 5.38 1.18 16.43
C LYS A 5 6.20 -0.08 16.09
N PRO A 6 5.89 -0.80 15.00
CA PRO A 6 6.71 -1.92 14.58
C PRO A 6 8.15 -1.44 14.37
N SER A 7 9.11 -2.11 15.02
CA SER A 7 10.53 -1.72 15.04
C SER A 7 11.24 -1.98 13.70
N SER A 8 10.64 -2.73 12.78
CA SER A 8 11.16 -2.96 11.43
C SER A 8 10.34 -2.20 10.38
N SER A 9 10.74 -0.97 10.07
CA SER A 9 10.16 -0.16 8.98
C SER A 9 10.48 -0.71 7.58
N THR A 10 11.09 -1.90 7.47
CA THR A 10 11.87 -2.30 6.30
C THR A 10 11.02 -2.87 5.17
N VAL A 11 9.84 -3.42 5.45
CA VAL A 11 9.11 -4.22 4.43
C VAL A 11 8.15 -3.39 3.56
N LEU A 12 7.64 -2.26 4.07
CA LEU A 12 6.58 -1.48 3.39
C LEU A 12 6.99 -0.81 2.08
N HIS A 13 8.30 -0.68 1.84
CA HIS A 13 8.83 0.00 0.67
C HIS A 13 9.50 -0.96 -0.31
N ILE A 14 9.17 -2.25 -0.28
CA ILE A 14 9.57 -3.20 -1.30
C ILE A 14 8.67 -3.02 -2.52
N GLU A 15 9.28 -2.82 -3.69
CA GLU A 15 8.56 -2.59 -4.94
C GLU A 15 7.61 -3.75 -5.28
N GLY A 16 6.41 -3.40 -5.77
CA GLY A 16 5.34 -4.34 -6.12
C GLY A 16 4.55 -4.89 -4.94
N ARG A 17 5.01 -4.75 -3.69
CA ARG A 17 4.33 -5.34 -2.53
C ARG A 17 3.04 -4.60 -2.17
N VAL A 18 2.04 -5.37 -1.77
CA VAL A 18 0.75 -4.92 -1.24
C VAL A 18 0.63 -5.33 0.22
N PHE A 19 0.11 -4.44 1.05
CA PHE A 19 -0.18 -4.67 2.45
C PHE A 19 -1.60 -4.23 2.75
N SER A 20 -2.34 -5.00 3.54
CA SER A 20 -3.66 -4.62 4.04
C SER A 20 -3.61 -4.47 5.56
N PHE A 21 -4.38 -3.54 6.09
CA PHE A 21 -4.47 -3.26 7.51
C PHE A 21 -5.93 -3.03 7.90
N PRO A 22 -6.36 -3.48 9.09
CA PRO A 22 -7.68 -3.16 9.60
C PRO A 22 -7.74 -1.68 10.00
N GLY A 23 -8.87 -1.04 9.72
CA GLY A 23 -9.11 0.35 10.04
C GLY A 23 -8.41 1.35 9.12
N HIS A 24 -8.53 2.61 9.50
CA HIS A 24 -7.89 3.72 8.83
C HIS A 24 -6.48 3.98 9.39
N ILE A 25 -5.45 3.88 8.53
CA ILE A 25 -4.09 4.30 8.88
C ILE A 25 -3.89 5.76 8.46
N ALA A 26 -3.54 6.63 9.41
CA ALA A 26 -3.10 7.98 9.07
C ALA A 26 -1.72 7.95 8.38
N ILE A 27 -1.44 8.88 7.45
CA ILE A 27 -0.13 8.95 6.76
C ILE A 27 1.05 9.02 7.75
N ARG A 28 0.88 9.74 8.87
CA ARG A 28 1.89 9.84 9.94
C ARG A 28 2.13 8.51 10.68
N GLY A 29 1.18 7.59 10.59
CA GLY A 29 1.27 6.24 11.12
C GLY A 29 2.00 5.27 10.20
N ILE A 30 2.21 5.61 8.92
CA ILE A 30 2.97 4.77 7.99
C ILE A 30 4.46 4.89 8.31
N PRO A 31 5.16 3.78 8.60
CA PRO A 31 6.60 3.76 8.82
C PRO A 31 7.37 4.44 7.69
N GLY A 32 8.20 5.42 8.05
CA GLY A 32 9.22 6.03 7.18
C GLY A 32 10.62 5.63 7.64
N GLY A 33 11.64 6.19 6.99
CA GLY A 33 13.03 6.00 7.41
C GLY A 33 13.51 7.06 8.42
N PRO A 34 14.75 6.95 8.91
CA PRO A 34 15.34 7.93 9.83
C PRO A 34 15.38 9.36 9.23
N THR A 35 15.57 9.46 7.92
CA THR A 35 15.80 10.73 7.21
C THR A 35 14.68 11.11 6.24
N TRP A 36 13.60 10.34 6.20
CA TRP A 36 12.48 10.59 5.31
C TRP A 36 11.15 10.09 5.88
N LYS A 37 10.05 10.69 5.42
CA LYS A 37 8.68 10.33 5.78
C LYS A 37 7.80 10.29 4.54
N TRP A 38 6.66 9.61 4.63
CA TRP A 38 5.64 9.66 3.59
C TRP A 38 4.92 11.01 3.61
N ASN A 39 4.64 11.53 2.41
CA ASN A 39 3.92 12.77 2.19
C ASN A 39 2.95 12.56 1.03
N GLN A 40 1.72 13.05 1.18
CA GLN A 40 0.72 12.98 0.12
C GLN A 40 1.12 13.88 -1.05
N HIS A 41 0.96 13.37 -2.26
CA HIS A 41 1.08 14.12 -3.49
C HIS A 41 -0.33 14.25 -4.09
N ASN A 42 -0.77 15.49 -4.27
CA ASN A 42 -2.14 15.87 -4.63
C ASN A 42 -3.19 15.57 -3.55
N HIS A 43 -4.45 15.87 -3.84
CA HIS A 43 -5.59 15.56 -2.99
C HIS A 43 -5.92 14.06 -3.04
N SER A 44 -6.64 13.57 -2.03
CA SER A 44 -7.21 12.23 -2.06
C SER A 44 -8.37 12.21 -3.04
N ILE A 45 -8.47 11.16 -3.85
CA ILE A 45 -9.61 10.89 -4.71
C ILE A 45 -10.56 9.97 -3.94
N GLU A 46 -11.86 10.17 -4.10
CA GLU A 46 -12.88 9.30 -3.51
C GLU A 46 -13.77 8.73 -4.62
N VAL A 47 -14.04 7.43 -4.53
CA VAL A 47 -14.92 6.71 -5.45
C VAL A 47 -15.85 5.82 -4.64
N TYR A 48 -17.06 5.60 -5.13
CA TYR A 48 -18.02 4.68 -4.53
C TYR A 48 -18.24 3.48 -5.45
N LEU A 49 -17.93 2.28 -4.96
CA LEU A 49 -18.04 1.03 -5.70
C LEU A 49 -19.43 0.42 -5.42
N LEU A 50 -20.39 0.68 -6.30
CA LEU A 50 -21.80 0.27 -6.14
C LEU A 50 -21.96 -1.25 -5.96
N SER A 51 -21.24 -2.06 -6.73
CA SER A 51 -21.30 -3.53 -6.69
C SER A 51 -20.88 -4.10 -5.33
N HIS A 52 -19.93 -3.45 -4.66
CA HIS A 52 -19.38 -3.87 -3.38
C HIS A 52 -19.94 -3.07 -2.19
N LYS A 53 -20.79 -2.08 -2.45
CA LYS A 53 -21.34 -1.14 -1.46
C LYS A 53 -20.24 -0.56 -0.56
N CYS A 54 -19.12 -0.18 -1.15
CA CYS A 54 -18.00 0.38 -0.41
C CYS A 54 -17.52 1.71 -1.00
N GLN A 55 -17.05 2.59 -0.12
CA GLN A 55 -16.40 3.84 -0.47
C GLN A 55 -14.89 3.64 -0.41
N VAL A 56 -14.19 3.99 -1.48
CA VAL A 56 -12.74 3.93 -1.55
C VAL A 56 -12.20 5.34 -1.67
N SER A 57 -11.38 5.75 -0.70
CA SER A 57 -10.54 6.95 -0.83
C SER A 57 -9.11 6.52 -1.11
N PHE A 58 -8.45 7.11 -2.10
CA PHE A 58 -7.07 6.78 -2.38
C PHE A 58 -6.20 7.99 -2.67
N SER A 59 -4.94 7.89 -2.26
CA SER A 59 -3.95 8.93 -2.45
C SER A 59 -2.57 8.36 -2.73
N LYS A 60 -1.81 9.12 -3.50
CA LYS A 60 -0.44 8.81 -3.86
C LYS A 60 0.50 9.45 -2.85
N LEU A 61 1.41 8.66 -2.30
CA LEU A 61 2.38 9.08 -1.30
C LEU A 61 3.79 8.99 -1.91
N PHE A 62 4.59 10.01 -1.64
CA PHE A 62 6.01 10.03 -1.95
C PHE A 62 6.79 10.26 -0.68
N THR A 63 8.04 9.84 -0.71
CA THR A 63 9.01 10.16 0.32
C THR A 63 9.34 11.65 0.30
N ARG A 64 9.51 12.21 1.50
CA ARG A 64 9.96 13.58 1.69
C ARG A 64 10.99 13.60 2.80
N LYS A 65 11.99 14.44 2.64
CA LYS A 65 13.02 14.69 3.64
C LYS A 65 12.41 15.05 5.00
N SER A 66 12.90 14.42 6.06
CA SER A 66 12.54 14.76 7.43
C SER A 66 13.28 16.04 7.88
N PRO A 67 12.71 16.89 8.77
CA PRO A 67 13.30 18.18 9.14
C PRO A 67 14.75 18.11 9.64
N ASN A 68 15.10 17.03 10.36
CA ASN A 68 16.42 16.86 10.97
C ASN A 68 17.46 16.21 10.04
N THR A 69 17.14 16.07 8.76
CA THR A 69 18.01 15.36 7.80
C THR A 69 19.09 16.29 7.24
N PRO A 70 20.38 15.88 7.21
CA PRO A 70 21.48 16.68 6.66
C PRO A 70 21.17 17.23 5.26
N ARG A 71 21.52 18.50 4.97
CA ARG A 71 21.15 19.19 3.71
C ARG A 71 21.51 18.40 2.43
N ASN A 72 22.65 17.71 2.43
CA ASN A 72 23.16 16.98 1.27
C ASN A 72 22.48 15.63 1.04
N GLU A 73 21.75 15.10 2.03
CA GLU A 73 21.06 13.83 1.91
C GLU A 73 19.71 14.02 1.21
N LYS A 74 19.46 13.15 0.22
CA LYS A 74 18.24 13.10 -0.57
C LYS A 74 17.37 11.94 -0.06
N PRO A 75 16.05 12.11 0.06
CA PRO A 75 15.17 10.98 0.38
C PRO A 75 15.22 9.96 -0.78
N PRO A 76 14.96 8.66 -0.49
CA PRO A 76 14.84 7.64 -1.54
C PRO A 76 13.67 7.99 -2.45
N LYS A 77 13.60 7.49 -3.68
CA LYS A 77 12.54 7.87 -4.63
C LYS A 77 11.27 6.99 -4.53
N HIS A 78 10.89 6.52 -3.35
CA HIS A 78 9.75 5.58 -3.25
C HIS A 78 8.41 6.24 -3.57
N LYS A 79 7.48 5.44 -4.09
CA LYS A 79 6.08 5.77 -4.39
C LYS A 79 5.18 4.69 -3.79
N LEU A 80 4.19 5.13 -3.03
CA LEU A 80 3.25 4.26 -2.33
C LEU A 80 1.84 4.75 -2.63
N TRP A 81 0.95 3.86 -3.04
CA TRP A 81 -0.48 4.12 -3.09
C TRP A 81 -1.11 3.71 -1.77
N LYS A 82 -1.98 4.56 -1.25
CA LYS A 82 -2.78 4.30 -0.06
C LYS A 82 -4.24 4.32 -0.45
N PHE A 83 -4.96 3.25 -0.14
CA PHE A 83 -6.40 3.13 -0.32
C PHE A 83 -7.01 2.94 1.07
N ASN A 84 -8.02 3.73 1.43
CA ASN A 84 -8.91 3.40 2.54
C ASN A 84 -10.23 2.93 1.93
N VAL A 85 -10.66 1.74 2.31
CA VAL A 85 -11.91 1.15 1.87
C VAL A 85 -12.84 1.07 3.07
N HIS A 86 -14.01 1.68 2.95
CA HIS A 86 -15.09 1.64 3.93
C HIS A 86 -16.25 0.82 3.36
N PHE A 87 -16.58 -0.31 3.98
CA PHE A 87 -17.68 -1.17 3.58
C PHE A 87 -18.96 -0.76 4.32
N ALA A 88 -19.89 -0.09 3.64
CA ALA A 88 -21.06 0.52 4.28
C ALA A 88 -22.03 -0.53 4.88
N ASN A 89 -22.05 -1.75 4.34
CA ASN A 89 -22.88 -2.84 4.81
C ASN A 89 -22.41 -3.44 6.14
N THR A 90 -21.09 -3.52 6.36
CA THR A 90 -20.49 -4.13 7.55
C THR A 90 -19.95 -3.09 8.53
N GLY A 91 -19.76 -1.84 8.10
CA GLY A 91 -19.07 -0.79 8.84
C GLY A 91 -17.57 -1.03 8.98
N ILE A 92 -17.01 -1.99 8.22
CA ILE A 92 -15.59 -2.34 8.28
C ILE A 92 -14.77 -1.35 7.47
N ASP A 93 -13.69 -0.87 8.06
CA ASP A 93 -12.65 -0.10 7.38
C ASP A 93 -11.41 -0.97 7.18
N ILE A 94 -10.78 -0.84 6.02
CA ILE A 94 -9.43 -1.35 5.77
C ILE A 94 -8.57 -0.29 5.09
N THR A 95 -7.27 -0.33 5.34
CA THR A 95 -6.27 0.41 4.57
C THR A 95 -5.45 -0.56 3.75
N VAL A 96 -5.36 -0.33 2.44
CA VAL A 96 -4.43 -1.05 1.55
C VAL A 96 -3.29 -0.10 1.17
N LEU A 97 -2.06 -0.59 1.28
CA LEU A 97 -0.85 0.10 0.85
C LEU A 97 -0.19 -0.71 -0.25
N TRP A 98 0.05 -0.11 -1.41
CA TRP A 98 0.75 -0.74 -2.53
C TRP A 98 1.99 0.06 -2.91
N CYS A 99 3.17 -0.55 -2.81
CA CYS A 99 4.43 0.11 -3.11
C CYS A 99 4.75 -0.03 -4.59
N GLU A 100 4.31 0.93 -5.40
CA GLU A 100 4.60 0.93 -6.84
C GLU A 100 6.09 1.08 -7.14
N ARG A 101 6.80 1.92 -6.39
CA ARG A 101 8.24 2.13 -6.58
C ARG A 101 8.95 2.08 -5.25
N GLY A 102 9.94 1.21 -5.12
CA GLY A 102 10.52 0.85 -3.84
C GLY A 102 11.95 0.36 -3.95
N GLU A 103 12.38 -0.38 -2.93
CA GLU A 103 13.55 -1.22 -3.02
C GLU A 103 13.21 -2.50 -3.79
N ALA A 104 14.10 -2.88 -4.71
CA ALA A 104 14.02 -4.18 -5.34
C ALA A 104 14.15 -5.28 -4.28
N PHE A 105 13.29 -6.29 -4.41
CA PHE A 105 13.35 -7.44 -3.55
C PHE A 105 14.65 -8.22 -3.77
N THR A 106 15.42 -8.44 -2.71
CA THR A 106 16.55 -9.37 -2.73
C THR A 106 16.50 -10.28 -1.49
N HIS A 107 16.74 -11.57 -1.69
CA HIS A 107 16.79 -12.56 -0.60
C HIS A 107 17.79 -12.19 0.50
N GLU A 108 18.89 -11.51 0.13
CA GLU A 108 19.91 -11.07 1.08
C GLU A 108 19.41 -9.99 2.05
N LYS A 109 18.57 -9.06 1.55
CA LYS A 109 18.05 -7.95 2.34
C LYS A 109 16.80 -8.32 3.12
N PHE A 110 16.02 -9.27 2.61
CA PHE A 110 14.73 -9.65 3.15
C PHE A 110 14.58 -11.18 3.20
N PRO A 111 15.45 -11.90 3.93
CA PRO A 111 15.46 -13.36 3.96
C PRO A 111 14.10 -13.94 4.39
N ASP A 112 13.39 -13.22 5.27
CA ASP A 112 12.10 -13.65 5.80
C ASP A 112 10.90 -13.25 4.91
N ALA A 113 11.07 -12.29 4.00
CA ALA A 113 9.96 -11.84 3.14
C ALA A 113 9.68 -12.82 1.98
N CYS A 114 10.59 -13.75 1.72
CA CYS A 114 10.44 -14.83 0.73
C CYS A 114 9.46 -15.93 1.20
N ALA A 115 9.19 -16.02 2.50
CA ALA A 115 8.45 -17.14 3.07
C ALA A 115 6.92 -17.08 2.86
N GLY A 116 6.42 -16.18 1.99
CA GLY A 116 4.98 -16.04 1.71
C GLY A 116 4.12 -15.57 2.89
N ARG A 117 4.69 -15.43 4.08
CA ARG A 117 4.01 -14.84 5.23
C ARG A 117 4.13 -13.34 5.14
N ASN A 118 3.03 -12.69 4.78
CA ASN A 118 2.84 -11.31 5.14
C ASN A 118 3.18 -11.15 6.63
N TYR A 119 4.07 -10.23 6.96
CA TYR A 119 4.38 -9.84 8.32
C TYR A 119 3.15 -9.16 8.94
N PHE A 120 2.19 -9.98 9.29
CA PHE A 120 1.08 -9.63 10.14
C PHE A 120 1.53 -9.86 11.59
N PRO A 121 1.25 -8.91 12.51
CA PRO A 121 1.33 -9.20 13.94
C PRO A 121 0.55 -10.49 14.26
N ASP A 122 1.03 -11.30 15.21
CA ASP A 122 0.44 -12.62 15.51
C ASP A 122 -1.07 -12.60 15.80
N TRP A 123 -1.64 -11.46 16.22
CA TRP A 123 -3.07 -11.30 16.44
C TRP A 123 -3.91 -11.19 15.16
N PHE A 124 -3.28 -11.13 13.97
CA PHE A 124 -3.93 -10.96 12.68
C PHE A 124 -3.80 -12.19 11.75
N ASN A 125 -2.94 -13.17 12.10
CA ASN A 125 -2.70 -14.36 11.29
C ASN A 125 -3.83 -15.41 11.28
N ASN A 126 -4.93 -15.20 12.01
CA ASN A 126 -5.93 -16.26 12.19
C ASN A 126 -7.09 -16.27 11.18
N GLU A 127 -7.31 -15.24 10.35
CA GLU A 127 -8.55 -15.20 9.53
C GLU A 127 -8.46 -14.61 8.11
N ILE A 128 -7.30 -14.18 7.61
CA ILE A 128 -7.23 -13.57 6.26
C ILE A 128 -6.08 -14.17 5.44
N GLU A 129 -6.44 -14.95 4.42
CA GLU A 129 -5.52 -15.42 3.37
C GLU A 129 -4.93 -14.19 2.62
N PRO A 130 -3.60 -14.08 2.48
CA PRO A 130 -2.96 -13.04 1.68
C PRO A 130 -3.52 -12.95 0.27
N VAL A 131 -3.68 -11.72 -0.23
CA VAL A 131 -3.71 -11.51 -1.69
C VAL A 131 -2.28 -11.69 -2.20
N THR A 132 -2.04 -12.73 -3.00
CA THR A 132 -0.67 -13.13 -3.38
C THR A 132 -0.24 -12.60 -4.75
N SER A 133 -1.20 -12.19 -5.58
CA SER A 133 -0.94 -11.74 -6.94
C SER A 133 -1.81 -10.55 -7.32
N ILE A 134 -1.36 -9.73 -8.28
CA ILE A 134 -2.11 -8.57 -8.76
C ILE A 134 -3.36 -8.99 -9.54
N GLU A 135 -3.38 -10.20 -10.09
CA GLU A 135 -4.51 -10.80 -10.80
C GLU A 135 -5.71 -11.03 -9.88
N GLU A 136 -5.49 -11.30 -8.59
CA GLU A 136 -6.56 -11.40 -7.59
C GLU A 136 -7.25 -10.04 -7.35
N LEU A 137 -6.58 -8.94 -7.70
CA LEU A 137 -7.15 -7.58 -7.70
C LEU A 137 -7.82 -7.21 -9.03
N SER A 138 -7.98 -8.15 -9.97
CA SER A 138 -8.59 -7.88 -11.29
C SER A 138 -10.02 -7.34 -11.21
N PHE A 139 -10.73 -7.57 -10.11
CA PHE A 139 -12.03 -6.93 -9.87
C PHE A 139 -11.95 -5.39 -9.81
N LEU A 140 -10.76 -4.83 -9.61
CA LEU A 140 -10.52 -3.39 -9.63
C LEU A 140 -10.45 -2.81 -11.06
N LYS A 141 -10.33 -3.64 -12.10
CA LYS A 141 -10.19 -3.20 -13.50
C LYS A 141 -11.35 -2.34 -13.98
N GLU A 142 -12.56 -2.64 -13.52
CA GLU A 142 -13.78 -1.88 -13.86
C GLU A 142 -13.79 -0.45 -13.29
N PHE A 143 -12.87 -0.15 -12.35
CA PHE A 143 -12.90 1.07 -11.55
C PHE A 143 -11.66 1.95 -11.70
N VAL A 144 -10.69 1.54 -12.51
CA VAL A 144 -9.52 2.34 -12.84
C VAL A 144 -9.57 2.74 -14.31
N THR A 145 -8.93 3.87 -14.66
CA THR A 145 -8.89 4.30 -16.06
C THR A 145 -8.13 3.29 -16.91
N GLU A 146 -8.44 3.19 -18.20
CA GLU A 146 -7.79 2.28 -19.14
C GLU A 146 -6.25 2.35 -19.07
N SER A 147 -5.67 3.55 -19.05
CA SER A 147 -4.22 3.75 -18.88
C SER A 147 -3.64 3.18 -17.58
N VAL A 148 -4.42 3.14 -16.50
CA VAL A 148 -4.00 2.56 -15.20
C VAL A 148 -4.22 1.05 -15.22
N CYS A 149 -5.27 0.59 -15.89
CA CYS A 149 -5.49 -0.84 -16.15
C CYS A 149 -4.32 -1.44 -16.93
N GLU A 150 -3.88 -0.77 -18.00
CA GLU A 150 -2.72 -1.18 -18.80
C GLU A 150 -1.42 -1.18 -17.99
N GLU A 151 -1.24 -0.20 -17.10
CA GLU A 151 -0.06 -0.12 -16.22
C GLU A 151 -0.04 -1.26 -15.18
N LEU A 152 -1.21 -1.63 -14.65
CA LEU A 152 -1.34 -2.61 -13.56
C LEU A 152 -1.45 -4.06 -14.03
N TRP A 153 -2.14 -4.33 -15.14
CA TRP A 153 -2.45 -5.68 -15.63
C TRP A 153 -2.01 -5.93 -17.08
N GLY A 154 -1.36 -4.96 -17.73
CA GLY A 154 -1.02 -5.03 -19.15
C GLY A 154 -2.23 -4.75 -20.06
N ALA A 155 -1.95 -4.66 -21.37
CA ALA A 155 -3.01 -4.53 -22.38
C ALA A 155 -3.87 -5.80 -22.39
N ASP A 156 -5.20 -5.64 -22.40
CA ASP A 156 -6.13 -6.76 -22.45
C ASP A 156 -6.03 -7.44 -23.84
N PRO A 157 -5.59 -8.71 -23.93
CA PRO A 157 -5.44 -9.38 -25.22
C PRO A 157 -6.79 -9.65 -25.93
N HIS A 158 -7.92 -9.37 -25.27
CA HIS A 158 -9.27 -9.60 -25.80
C HIS A 158 -10.04 -8.32 -26.14
N ALA A 159 -9.46 -7.13 -25.97
CA ALA A 159 -10.07 -5.89 -26.43
C ALA A 159 -9.89 -5.76 -27.96
N SER A 160 -10.86 -6.26 -28.72
CA SER A 160 -10.98 -6.10 -30.18
C SER A 160 -12.39 -5.66 -30.54
#